data_AF-A0A3D0USL3-F1
#
_entry.id   AF-A0A3D0USL3-F1
#
_cell.length_a   1.000
_cell.length_b   1.000
_cell.length_c   1.000
_cell.angle_alpha   90.00
_cell.angle_beta   90.00
_cell.angle_gamma   90.00
#
_symmetry.space_group_name_H-M   'P 1'
#
loop_
_entity.id
_entity.type
_entity.pdbx_description
1 polymer ?
#
loop_
_entity_poly.entity_id
_entity_poly.type
_entity_poly.pdbx_seq_one_letter_code
_entity_poly.pdbx_strand_id
1 'polypeptide(L)'
;MENSINVSTNAVRSINKLMDKISSTCDQLIGALEVSKEGVSSYGVRITDNLMDSEFVDRVIGYLLVLKKHMFNLRKHAPQHFQDAESIKHIIEHLLETSDKLKIKMLENNFFHNTYGMHVMEISEAIDKIIKKMSVN
;
A
#
# COMPACT_ATOMS: atom_id res chain seq x y z
N MET A 1 18.59 18.55 19.18
CA MET A 1 17.43 19.25 18.56
C MET A 1 16.31 18.24 18.52
N GLU A 2 15.27 18.43 19.34
CA GLU A 2 14.10 17.55 19.39
C GLU A 2 13.27 17.75 18.11
N ASN A 3 13.58 17.00 17.06
CA ASN A 3 12.71 16.88 15.90
C ASN A 3 11.57 15.91 16.25
N SER A 4 10.63 16.38 17.07
CA SER A 4 9.39 15.66 17.36
C SER A 4 8.28 16.18 16.43
N ILE A 5 7.62 15.29 15.70
CA ILE A 5 6.46 15.68 14.87
C ILE A 5 5.26 15.77 15.80
N ASN A 6 4.84 16.98 16.16
CA ASN A 6 3.75 17.17 17.12
C ASN A 6 2.36 17.06 16.46
N VAL A 7 1.97 15.87 16.06
CA VAL A 7 0.67 15.63 15.38
C VAL A 7 -0.46 15.61 16.42
N SER A 8 -1.51 16.43 16.21
CA SER A 8 -2.67 16.45 17.12
C SER A 8 -3.32 15.06 17.26
N THR A 9 -3.91 14.75 18.43
CA THR A 9 -4.60 13.47 18.69
C THR A 9 -5.68 13.15 17.64
N ASN A 10 -6.34 14.18 17.10
CA ASN A 10 -7.32 14.03 16.03
C ASN A 10 -6.69 13.66 14.69
N ALA A 11 -5.52 14.21 14.38
CA ALA A 11 -4.75 13.83 13.21
C ALA A 11 -4.18 12.40 13.35
N VAL A 12 -3.68 12.00 14.52
CA VAL A 12 -3.25 10.62 14.81
C VAL A 12 -4.39 9.62 14.62
N ARG A 13 -5.60 9.91 15.13
CA ARG A 13 -6.80 9.08 14.90
C ARG A 13 -7.16 8.98 13.42
N SER A 14 -7.07 10.10 12.70
CA SER A 14 -7.36 10.12 11.25
C SER A 14 -6.35 9.31 10.45
N ILE A 15 -5.07 9.43 10.78
CA ILE A 15 -3.97 8.66 10.18
C ILE A 15 -4.20 7.17 10.43
N ASN A 16 -4.54 6.77 11.67
CA ASN A 16 -4.87 5.38 11.98
C ASN A 16 -6.00 4.82 11.11
N LYS A 17 -7.09 5.58 10.93
CA LYS A 17 -8.18 5.16 10.03
C LYS A 17 -7.74 5.01 8.57
N LEU A 18 -6.86 5.88 8.09
CA LEU A 18 -6.31 5.78 6.73
C LEU A 18 -5.41 4.55 6.59
N MET A 19 -4.59 4.25 7.59
CA MET A 19 -3.76 3.04 7.62
C MET A 19 -4.62 1.76 7.64
N ASP A 20 -5.74 1.76 8.36
CA ASP A 20 -6.68 0.65 8.35
C ASP A 20 -7.35 0.48 6.97
N LYS A 21 -7.73 1.59 6.32
CA LYS A 21 -8.26 1.55 4.95
C LYS A 21 -7.24 0.93 3.98
N ILE A 22 -6.00 1.40 4.01
CA ILE A 22 -4.93 0.88 3.15
C ILE A 22 -4.71 -0.61 3.39
N SER A 23 -4.65 -1.03 4.66
CA SER A 23 -4.44 -2.44 5.00
C SER A 23 -5.58 -3.32 4.48
N SER A 24 -6.83 -2.88 4.64
CA SER A 24 -8.01 -3.56 4.12
C SER A 24 -8.00 -3.65 2.59
N THR A 25 -7.68 -2.55 1.89
CA THR A 25 -7.58 -2.54 0.42
C THR A 25 -6.45 -3.45 -0.07
N CYS A 26 -5.30 -3.49 0.62
CA CYS A 26 -4.23 -4.44 0.32
C CYS A 26 -4.71 -5.89 0.50
N ASP A 27 -5.45 -6.21 1.56
CA ASP A 27 -5.96 -7.56 1.82
C ASP A 27 -7.00 -7.99 0.79
N GLN A 28 -7.88 -7.08 0.37
CA GLN A 28 -8.82 -7.32 -0.72
C GLN A 28 -8.10 -7.61 -2.05
N LEU A 29 -7.05 -6.84 -2.36
CA LEU A 29 -6.24 -7.07 -3.55
C LEU A 29 -5.51 -8.40 -3.48
N ILE A 30 -4.83 -8.71 -2.38
CA ILE A 30 -4.13 -9.99 -2.21
C ILE A 30 -5.11 -11.16 -2.37
N GLY A 31 -6.25 -11.13 -1.69
CA GLY A 31 -7.26 -12.19 -1.81
C GLY A 31 -7.81 -12.33 -3.24
N ALA A 32 -8.06 -11.22 -3.94
CA ALA A 32 -8.51 -11.27 -5.33
C ALA A 32 -7.44 -11.85 -6.27
N LEU A 33 -6.16 -11.55 -6.03
CA LEU A 33 -5.03 -12.06 -6.80
C LEU A 33 -4.80 -13.56 -6.53
N GLU A 34 -4.91 -14.01 -5.29
CA GLU A 34 -4.78 -15.42 -4.89
C GLU A 34 -5.90 -16.28 -5.48
N VAL A 35 -7.16 -15.85 -5.37
CA VAL A 35 -8.31 -16.55 -5.97
C VAL A 35 -8.19 -16.62 -7.49
N SER A 36 -7.69 -15.55 -8.11
CA SER A 36 -7.49 -15.56 -9.57
C SER A 36 -6.36 -16.50 -9.99
N LYS A 37 -5.28 -16.60 -9.21
CA LYS A 37 -4.19 -17.57 -9.43
C LYS A 37 -4.71 -19.03 -9.35
N GLU A 38 -5.54 -19.34 -8.37
CA GLU A 38 -6.14 -20.68 -8.19
C GLU A 38 -7.21 -21.00 -9.27
N GLY A 39 -8.03 -20.02 -9.66
CA GLY A 39 -9.02 -20.16 -10.72
C GLY A 39 -8.40 -20.46 -12.09
N VAL A 40 -7.23 -19.87 -12.38
CA VAL A 40 -6.47 -20.12 -13.62
C VAL A 40 -5.76 -21.48 -13.58
N SER A 41 -5.31 -21.94 -12.41
CA SER A 41 -4.69 -23.27 -12.27
C SER A 41 -5.69 -24.44 -12.38
N SER A 42 -6.98 -24.22 -12.11
CA SER A 42 -8.01 -25.26 -12.07
C SER A 42 -8.76 -25.44 -13.39
N TYR A 43 -8.85 -24.40 -14.20
CA TYR A 43 -9.36 -24.48 -15.57
C TYR A 43 -8.17 -24.58 -16.51
N GLY A 44 -7.95 -25.76 -17.12
CA GLY A 44 -6.94 -25.99 -18.17
C GLY A 44 -7.17 -25.22 -19.48
N VAL A 45 -7.71 -23.99 -19.36
CA VAL A 45 -7.88 -23.01 -20.40
C VAL A 45 -6.55 -22.30 -20.53
N ARG A 46 -5.93 -22.43 -21.70
CA ARG A 46 -4.86 -21.56 -22.19
C ARG A 46 -5.41 -20.13 -22.29
N ILE A 47 -5.60 -19.47 -21.14
CA ILE A 47 -5.66 -18.02 -21.09
C ILE A 47 -4.26 -17.63 -21.54
N THR A 48 -4.16 -17.16 -22.79
CA THR A 48 -2.95 -16.73 -23.47
C THR A 48 -1.86 -16.35 -22.47
N ASP A 49 -0.70 -17.03 -22.53
CA ASP A 49 0.39 -17.12 -21.54
C ASP A 49 0.89 -15.77 -20.93
N ASN A 50 0.31 -14.63 -21.30
CA ASN A 50 0.65 -13.27 -20.88
C ASN A 50 -0.39 -12.57 -19.98
N LEU A 51 -1.58 -13.13 -19.71
CA LEU A 51 -2.62 -12.40 -18.95
C LEU A 51 -2.41 -12.45 -17.42
N MET A 52 -1.93 -13.57 -16.89
CA MET A 52 -1.62 -13.79 -15.48
C MET A 52 -0.22 -14.41 -15.36
N ASP A 53 0.79 -13.60 -15.62
CA ASP A 53 2.17 -13.98 -15.32
C ASP A 53 2.31 -14.15 -13.79
N SER A 54 2.62 -15.36 -13.34
CA SER A 54 2.79 -15.66 -11.91
C SER A 54 3.87 -14.77 -11.30
N GLU A 55 4.94 -14.47 -12.03
CA GLU A 55 6.00 -13.60 -11.54
C GLU A 55 5.51 -12.16 -11.37
N PHE A 56 4.65 -11.69 -12.27
CA PHE A 56 3.99 -10.40 -12.15
C PHE A 56 3.13 -10.35 -10.89
N VAL A 57 2.26 -11.36 -10.67
CA VAL A 57 1.37 -11.44 -9.51
C VAL A 57 2.17 -11.49 -8.22
N ASP A 58 3.21 -12.31 -8.15
CA ASP A 58 4.06 -12.47 -6.96
C ASP A 58 4.78 -11.14 -6.63
N ARG A 59 5.22 -10.38 -7.65
CA ARG A 59 5.80 -9.03 -7.45
C ARG A 59 4.76 -8.02 -6.94
N VAL A 60 3.53 -8.04 -7.47
CA VAL A 60 2.44 -7.16 -7.00
C VAL A 60 2.09 -7.46 -5.54
N ILE A 61 1.91 -8.74 -5.19
CA ILE A 61 1.68 -9.17 -3.81
C ILE A 61 2.84 -8.74 -2.91
N GLY A 62 4.08 -8.89 -3.37
CA GLY A 62 5.27 -8.43 -2.66
C GLY A 62 5.19 -6.94 -2.29
N TYR A 63 4.82 -6.07 -3.24
CA TYR A 63 4.63 -4.65 -2.94
C TYR A 63 3.49 -4.37 -1.95
N LEU A 64 2.36 -5.08 -2.05
CA LEU A 64 1.25 -4.94 -1.12
C LEU A 64 1.65 -5.33 0.31
N LEU A 65 2.42 -6.40 0.48
CA LEU A 65 2.95 -6.82 1.79
C LEU A 65 3.94 -5.81 2.37
N VAL A 66 4.81 -5.24 1.53
CA VAL A 66 5.76 -4.19 1.94
C VAL A 66 5.01 -2.94 2.40
N LEU A 67 3.96 -2.51 1.69
CA LEU A 67 3.10 -1.41 2.12
C LEU A 67 2.48 -1.66 3.50
N LYS A 68 1.92 -2.86 3.73
CA LYS A 68 1.36 -3.24 5.04
C LYS A 68 2.41 -3.18 6.15
N LYS A 69 3.63 -3.66 5.88
CA LYS A 69 4.74 -3.62 6.84
C LYS A 69 5.11 -2.18 7.21
N HIS A 70 5.22 -1.28 6.25
CA HIS A 70 5.51 0.12 6.52
C HIS A 70 4.39 0.81 7.29
N MET A 71 3.12 0.50 7.01
CA MET A 71 1.97 1.00 7.77
C MET A 71 1.99 0.54 9.23
N PHE A 72 2.33 -0.73 9.47
CA PHE A 72 2.50 -1.26 10.82
C PHE A 72 3.63 -0.53 11.57
N ASN A 73 4.77 -0.32 10.90
CA ASN A 73 5.88 0.44 11.46
C ASN A 73 5.47 1.89 11.79
N LEU A 74 4.72 2.55 10.90
CA LEU A 74 4.21 3.90 11.14
C LEU A 74 3.31 3.94 12.38
N ARG A 75 2.42 2.96 12.54
CA ARG A 75 1.55 2.82 13.73
C ARG A 75 2.35 2.64 15.02
N LYS A 76 3.44 1.86 14.99
CA LYS A 76 4.31 1.66 16.16
C LYS A 76 4.95 2.97 16.65
N HIS A 77 5.22 3.90 15.72
CA HIS A 77 5.80 5.21 16.04
C HIS A 77 4.75 6.31 16.28
N ALA A 78 3.45 6.01 16.11
CA ALA A 78 2.34 6.96 16.26
C ALA A 78 1.67 7.11 17.64
N PRO A 79 1.96 6.34 18.72
CA PRO A 79 1.00 6.25 19.83
C PRO A 79 0.82 7.54 20.64
N GLN A 80 1.82 8.42 20.84
CA GLN A 80 1.64 9.64 21.65
C GLN A 80 2.46 10.85 21.20
N HIS A 81 3.71 10.65 20.77
CA HIS A 81 4.50 11.65 20.08
C HIS A 81 5.37 10.89 19.08
N PHE A 82 5.42 11.36 17.86
CA PHE A 82 6.35 10.85 16.85
C PHE A 82 7.77 11.22 17.30
N GLN A 83 8.36 10.37 18.16
CA GLN A 83 9.58 10.67 18.92
C GLN A 83 10.83 10.78 18.04
N ASP A 84 10.79 10.20 16.84
CA ASP A 84 11.88 10.23 15.88
C ASP A 84 11.34 10.63 14.49
N ALA A 85 11.31 11.95 14.23
CA ALA A 85 10.87 12.48 12.95
C ALA A 85 11.64 11.91 11.76
N GLU A 86 12.93 11.56 11.93
CA GLU A 86 13.76 11.05 10.83
C GLU A 86 13.33 9.62 10.47
N SER A 87 13.12 8.75 11.46
CA SER A 87 12.57 7.41 11.23
C SER A 87 11.20 7.45 10.55
N ILE A 88 10.35 8.41 10.92
CA ILE A 88 9.01 8.55 10.35
C ILE A 88 9.08 9.05 8.91
N LYS A 89 9.94 10.04 8.66
CA LYS A 89 10.20 10.55 7.32
C LYS A 89 10.68 9.42 6.41
N HIS A 90 11.62 8.59 6.87
CA HIS A 90 12.05 7.40 6.13
C HIS A 90 10.92 6.41 5.89
N ILE A 91 10.07 6.13 6.89
CA ILE A 91 8.90 5.25 6.69
C ILE A 91 7.96 5.82 5.63
N ILE A 92 7.72 7.13 5.63
CA ILE A 92 6.89 7.81 4.63
C ILE A 92 7.52 7.74 3.24
N GLU A 93 8.82 8.00 3.12
CA GLU A 93 9.56 7.90 1.86
C GLU A 93 9.44 6.49 1.27
N HIS A 94 9.64 5.46 2.10
CA HIS A 94 9.47 4.07 1.67
C HIS A 94 8.02 3.72 1.31
N LEU A 95 7.02 4.32 1.95
CA LEU A 95 5.61 4.15 1.59
C LEU A 95 5.31 4.73 0.21
N LEU A 96 5.78 5.95 -0.06
CA LEU A 96 5.65 6.60 -1.36
C LEU A 96 6.35 5.78 -2.45
N GLU A 97 7.61 5.42 -2.22
CA GLU A 97 8.40 4.65 -3.17
C GLU A 97 7.75 3.31 -3.50
N THR A 98 7.25 2.60 -2.48
CA THR A 98 6.57 1.31 -2.69
C THR A 98 5.23 1.49 -3.43
N SER A 99 4.48 2.54 -3.11
CA SER A 99 3.22 2.87 -3.77
C SER A 99 3.43 3.21 -5.25
N ASP A 100 4.47 3.96 -5.58
CA ASP A 100 4.81 4.31 -6.95
C ASP A 100 5.32 3.10 -7.74
N LYS A 101 6.15 2.25 -7.12
CA LYS A 101 6.54 0.97 -7.72
C LYS A 101 5.34 0.07 -8.01
N LEU A 102 4.38 0.00 -7.09
CA LEU A 102 3.14 -0.73 -7.29
C LEU A 102 2.33 -0.16 -8.46
N LYS A 103 2.14 1.16 -8.52
CA LYS A 103 1.45 1.83 -9.64
C LYS A 103 2.11 1.52 -10.98
N ILE A 104 3.43 1.71 -11.08
CA ILE A 104 4.19 1.45 -12.31
C ILE A 104 4.03 -0.01 -12.71
N LYS A 105 4.20 -0.94 -11.75
CA LYS A 105 4.05 -2.36 -12.02
C LYS A 105 2.66 -2.68 -12.56
N MET A 106 1.61 -2.09 -11.98
CA MET A 106 0.23 -2.31 -12.42
C MET A 106 -0.06 -1.80 -13.83
N LEU A 107 0.64 -0.76 -14.29
CA LEU A 107 0.54 -0.25 -15.66
C LEU A 107 1.19 -1.16 -16.71
N GLU A 108 2.13 -2.02 -16.31
CA GLU A 108 2.76 -2.97 -17.23
C GLU A 108 1.81 -4.09 -17.71
N ASN A 109 0.65 -4.26 -17.06
CA ASN A 109 -0.35 -5.24 -17.47
C ASN A 109 -1.76 -4.62 -17.54
N ASN A 110 -2.29 -4.52 -18.76
CA ASN A 110 -3.59 -3.92 -19.05
C ASN A 110 -4.76 -4.60 -18.30
N PHE A 111 -4.70 -5.92 -18.09
CA PHE A 111 -5.74 -6.61 -17.33
C PHE A 111 -5.72 -6.16 -15.86
N PHE A 112 -4.54 -6.15 -15.22
CA PHE A 112 -4.44 -5.72 -13.83
C PHE A 112 -4.76 -4.23 -13.66
N HIS A 113 -4.29 -3.39 -14.58
CA HIS A 113 -4.63 -1.97 -14.60
C HIS A 113 -6.15 -1.74 -14.65
N ASN A 114 -6.84 -2.40 -15.59
CA ASN A 114 -8.28 -2.19 -15.79
C ASN A 114 -9.11 -2.80 -14.65
N THR A 115 -8.71 -3.95 -14.13
CA THR A 115 -9.47 -4.67 -13.09
C THR A 115 -9.24 -4.10 -11.69
N TYR A 116 -8.00 -3.70 -11.37
CA TYR A 116 -7.60 -3.36 -10.01
C TYR A 116 -7.03 -1.95 -9.85
N GLY A 117 -6.86 -1.19 -10.95
CA GLY A 117 -6.26 0.14 -10.91
C GLY A 117 -6.93 1.11 -9.94
N MET A 118 -8.26 1.00 -9.78
CA MET A 118 -8.99 1.82 -8.81
C MET A 118 -8.52 1.59 -7.37
N HIS A 119 -8.33 0.33 -6.95
CA HIS A 119 -7.86 0.00 -5.60
C HIS A 119 -6.43 0.53 -5.36
N VAL A 120 -5.57 0.47 -6.38
CA VAL A 120 -4.19 1.00 -6.31
C VAL A 120 -4.19 2.53 -6.19
N MET A 121 -5.11 3.21 -6.89
CA MET A 121 -5.32 4.64 -6.73
C MET A 121 -5.82 4.98 -5.32
N GLU A 122 -6.77 4.21 -4.77
CA GLU A 122 -7.27 4.43 -3.41
C GLU A 122 -6.17 4.30 -2.34
N ILE A 123 -5.28 3.31 -2.49
CA ILE A 123 -4.09 3.16 -1.64
C ILE A 123 -3.22 4.42 -1.71
N SER A 124 -2.93 4.87 -2.92
CA SER A 124 -2.07 6.04 -3.14
C SER A 124 -2.67 7.32 -2.57
N GLU A 125 -3.95 7.57 -2.80
CA GLU A 125 -4.64 8.73 -2.23
C GLU A 125 -4.65 8.71 -0.70
N ALA A 126 -4.79 7.52 -0.10
CA ALA A 126 -4.76 7.37 1.35
C ALA A 126 -3.37 7.67 1.90
N ILE A 127 -2.30 7.25 1.21
CA ILE A 127 -0.90 7.60 1.55
C ILE A 127 -0.70 9.12 1.47
N ASP A 128 -1.14 9.76 0.39
CA ASP A 128 -1.05 11.23 0.24
C ASP A 128 -1.80 11.97 1.36
N LYS A 129 -2.97 11.45 1.77
CA LYS A 129 -3.75 12.01 2.89
C LYS A 129 -3.01 11.84 4.22
N ILE A 130 -2.29 10.74 4.43
CA ILE A 130 -1.45 10.53 5.62
C ILE A 130 -0.33 11.58 5.63
N ILE A 131 0.38 11.74 4.52
CA ILE A 131 1.50 12.67 4.38
C ILE A 131 1.07 14.11 4.63
N LYS A 132 -0.04 14.55 4.00
CA LYS A 132 -0.60 15.88 4.23
C LYS A 132 -0.94 16.10 5.71
N LYS A 133 -1.50 15.09 6.40
CA LYS A 133 -1.82 15.20 7.82
C LYS A 133 -0.60 15.21 8.74
N MET A 134 0.53 14.67 8.29
CA MET A 134 1.81 14.69 9.01
C MET A 134 2.65 15.94 8.71
N SER A 135 2.49 16.52 7.53
CA SER A 135 3.22 17.72 7.08
C SER A 135 2.54 19.03 7.50
N VAL A 136 1.28 18.98 7.93
CA VAL A 136 0.59 20.14 8.52
C VAL A 136 1.05 20.25 9.98
N ASN A 137 2.16 20.96 10.17
CA ASN A 137 2.58 21.65 11.39
C ASN A 137 3.61 22.72 11.04
#